data_AF-A0A7J9REN5-F1
#
_entry.id   AF-A0A7J9REN5-F1
#
_cell.length_a   1.000
_cell.length_b   1.000
_cell.length_c   1.000
_cell.angle_alpha   90.00
_cell.angle_beta   90.00
_cell.angle_gamma   90.00
#
_symmetry.space_group_name_H-M   'P 1'
#
loop_
_entity.id
_entity.type
_entity.pdbx_description
1 polymer ?
#
loop_
_entity_poly.entity_id
_entity_poly.type
_entity_poly.pdbx_seq_one_letter_code
_entity_poly.pdbx_strand_id
1 'polypeptide(L)'
;MTNTTKKKIISFSLIIFGILVLIAGIMMVQTGFATFDDNEPRVGIYIGGIFTIIAGVFLTVGGTIYLNFERLKKKALRTAGKVADAVEEERNKEKRT
;
A
#
# COMPACT_ATOMS: atom_id res chain seq x y z
N MET A 1 -24.90 -12.76 7.45
CA MET A 1 -23.94 -11.80 8.04
C MET A 1 -22.48 -12.29 8.01
N THR A 2 -22.21 -13.59 7.87
CA THR A 2 -20.86 -14.19 7.86
C THR A 2 -20.04 -13.89 6.60
N ASN A 3 -20.67 -13.84 5.42
CA ASN A 3 -19.98 -13.64 4.13
C ASN A 3 -19.38 -12.24 3.96
N THR A 4 -20.03 -11.19 4.50
CA THR A 4 -19.54 -9.81 4.40
C THR A 4 -18.32 -9.57 5.28
N THR A 5 -18.28 -10.14 6.48
CA THR A 5 -17.13 -10.08 7.39
C THR A 5 -15.92 -10.82 6.82
N LYS A 6 -16.12 -12.02 6.25
CA LYS A 6 -15.04 -12.78 5.59
C LYS A 6 -14.43 -12.01 4.42
N LYS A 7 -15.28 -11.46 3.54
CA LYS A 7 -14.84 -10.69 2.37
C LYS A 7 -14.05 -9.42 2.76
N LYS A 8 -14.40 -8.82 3.90
CA LYS A 8 -13.73 -7.66 4.48
C LYS A 8 -12.34 -7.98 5.06
N ILE A 9 -12.20 -9.13 5.71
CA ILE A 9 -10.91 -9.62 6.23
C ILE A 9 -9.99 -9.96 5.06
N ILE A 10 -10.51 -10.67 4.06
CA ILE A 10 -9.74 -11.06 2.86
C ILE A 10 -9.23 -9.82 2.12
N SER A 11 -10.04 -8.77 1.96
CA SER A 11 -9.58 -7.53 1.31
C SER A 11 -8.49 -6.81 2.09
N PHE A 12 -8.58 -6.81 3.43
CA PHE A 12 -7.60 -6.14 4.27
C PHE A 12 -6.26 -6.90 4.27
N SER A 13 -6.32 -8.24 4.35
CA SER A 13 -5.16 -9.10 4.17
C SER A 13 -4.51 -8.93 2.79
N LEU A 14 -5.31 -8.80 1.72
CA LEU A 14 -4.79 -8.55 0.36
C LEU A 14 -3.98 -7.26 0.27
N ILE A 15 -4.47 -6.18 0.90
CA ILE A 15 -3.79 -4.88 0.91
C ILE A 15 -2.48 -4.96 1.70
N ILE A 16 -2.51 -5.56 2.90
CA ILE A 16 -1.31 -5.73 3.73
C ILE A 16 -0.25 -6.56 2.98
N PHE A 17 -0.65 -7.67 2.36
CA PHE A 17 0.25 -8.52 1.59
C PHE A 17 0.80 -7.77 0.37
N GLY A 18 -0.04 -7.01 -0.34
CA GLY A 18 0.38 -6.16 -1.44
C GLY A 18 1.44 -5.13 -1.03
N ILE A 19 1.31 -4.49 0.13
CA ILE A 19 2.30 -3.54 0.66
C ILE A 19 3.61 -4.26 0.99
N LEU A 20 3.57 -5.43 1.64
CA LEU A 20 4.78 -6.20 1.96
C LEU A 20 5.54 -6.63 0.70
N VAL A 21 4.82 -7.12 -0.32
CA VAL A 21 5.40 -7.51 -1.62
C VAL A 21 5.95 -6.29 -2.35
N LEU A 22 5.30 -5.12 -2.25
CA LEU A 22 5.80 -3.86 -2.82
C LEU A 22 7.12 -3.45 -2.18
N ILE A 23 7.20 -3.48 -0.84
CA ILE A 23 8.41 -3.14 -0.09
C ILE A 23 9.53 -4.11 -0.46
N ALA A 24 9.26 -5.41 -0.53
CA ALA A 24 10.25 -6.41 -0.95
C ALA A 24 10.75 -6.17 -2.39
N GLY A 25 9.85 -5.86 -3.33
CA GLY A 25 10.22 -5.52 -4.70
C GLY A 25 11.07 -4.26 -4.79
N ILE A 26 10.70 -3.20 -4.08
CA ILE A 26 11.46 -1.94 -4.02
C ILE A 26 12.83 -2.18 -3.40
N MET A 27 12.91 -2.93 -2.29
CA MET A 27 14.20 -3.27 -1.68
C MET A 27 15.08 -4.05 -2.64
N MET A 28 14.56 -5.05 -3.37
CA MET A 28 15.33 -5.78 -4.38
C MET A 28 15.85 -4.89 -5.50
N VAL A 29 15.04 -3.93 -5.98
CA VAL A 29 15.48 -2.96 -7.01
C VAL A 29 16.53 -1.99 -6.46
N GLN A 30 16.32 -1.44 -5.27
CA GLN A 30 17.19 -0.40 -4.69
C GLN A 30 18.51 -0.94 -4.16
N THR A 31 18.50 -2.13 -3.57
CA THR A 31 19.69 -2.70 -2.95
C THR A 31 20.53 -3.52 -3.94
N GLY A 32 20.03 -3.76 -5.16
CA GLY A 32 20.72 -4.60 -6.13
C GLY A 32 20.93 -6.04 -5.65
N PHE A 33 20.22 -6.48 -4.59
CA PHE A 33 20.33 -7.81 -3.96
C PHE A 33 19.76 -8.95 -4.83
N ALA A 34 20.11 -8.96 -6.11
CA ALA A 34 20.37 -10.20 -6.81
C ALA A 34 21.88 -10.27 -7.06
N THR A 35 22.63 -10.46 -5.99
CA THR A 35 24.00 -10.95 -6.09
C THR A 35 23.95 -12.40 -6.58
N PHE A 36 23.84 -12.57 -7.89
CA PHE A 36 24.22 -13.79 -8.61
C PHE A 36 25.26 -13.39 -9.64
N ASP A 37 26.52 -13.36 -9.20
CA ASP A 37 27.73 -13.12 -9.99
C ASP A 37 27.85 -11.77 -10.74
N ASP A 38 29.10 -11.30 -10.79
CA ASP A 38 29.52 -9.98 -11.30
C ASP A 38 29.26 -9.74 -12.80
N ASN A 39 28.63 -10.68 -13.53
CA ASN A 39 28.42 -10.58 -14.97
C ASN A 39 27.00 -10.21 -15.41
N GLU A 40 25.95 -10.29 -14.57
CA GLU A 40 24.57 -10.01 -15.01
C GLU A 40 23.73 -9.20 -14.01
N PRO A 41 24.07 -7.91 -13.79
CA PRO A 41 23.27 -6.99 -12.96
C PRO A 41 21.81 -6.79 -13.43
N ARG A 42 21.44 -7.31 -14.60
CA ARG A 42 20.10 -7.18 -15.17
C ARG A 42 19.05 -8.08 -14.53
N VAL A 43 19.43 -9.25 -14.00
CA VAL A 43 18.45 -10.25 -13.53
C VAL A 43 17.73 -9.78 -12.25
N GLY A 44 18.45 -9.16 -11.31
CA GLY A 44 17.87 -8.64 -10.07
C GLY A 44 16.88 -7.52 -10.25
N ILE A 45 17.20 -6.58 -11.14
CA ILE A 45 16.31 -5.47 -11.47
C ILE A 45 15.04 -6.00 -12.14
N TYR A 46 15.16 -7.02 -13.00
CA TYR A 46 14.02 -7.65 -13.66
C TYR A 46 13.09 -8.37 -12.67
N ILE A 47 13.67 -9.15 -11.74
CA ILE A 47 12.91 -9.84 -10.69
C ILE A 47 12.26 -8.82 -9.75
N GLY A 48 13.00 -7.80 -9.31
CA GLY A 48 12.46 -6.73 -8.49
C GLY A 48 11.29 -6.01 -9.17
N GLY A 49 11.41 -5.70 -10.46
CA GLY A 49 10.34 -5.12 -11.27
C GLY A 49 9.09 -6.01 -11.36
N ILE A 50 9.26 -7.32 -11.54
CA ILE A 50 8.15 -8.29 -11.53
C ILE A 50 7.43 -8.27 -10.17
N PHE A 51 8.18 -8.29 -9.06
CA PHE A 51 7.61 -8.20 -7.72
C PHE A 51 6.83 -6.91 -7.50
N THR A 52 7.34 -5.77 -7.99
CA THR A 52 6.64 -4.48 -7.93
C THR A 52 5.33 -4.49 -8.75
N ILE A 53 5.33 -5.09 -9.95
CA ILE A 53 4.11 -5.23 -10.77
C ILE A 53 3.06 -6.10 -10.06
N ILE A 54 3.47 -7.25 -9.52
CA ILE A 54 2.58 -8.16 -8.78
C ILE A 54 1.99 -7.44 -7.56
N ALA A 55 2.81 -6.70 -6.82
CA ALA A 55 2.34 -5.91 -5.69
C ALA A 55 1.29 -4.86 -6.10
N GLY A 56 1.49 -4.18 -7.23
CA GLY A 56 0.53 -3.23 -7.79
C GLY A 56 -0.82 -3.87 -8.11
N VAL A 57 -0.83 -5.09 -8.64
CA VAL A 57 -2.07 -5.85 -8.89
C VAL A 57 -2.79 -6.19 -7.59
N PHE A 58 -2.06 -6.68 -6.58
CA PHE A 58 -2.63 -6.98 -5.26
C PHE A 58 -3.23 -5.75 -4.57
N LEU A 59 -2.53 -4.60 -4.64
CA LEU A 59 -3.00 -3.32 -4.11
C LEU A 59 -4.24 -2.81 -4.85
N THR A 60 -4.28 -2.93 -6.17
CA THR A 60 -5.43 -2.51 -6.98
C THR A 60 -6.66 -3.35 -6.66
N VAL A 61 -6.54 -4.68 -6.70
CA VAL A 61 -7.66 -5.59 -6.40
C VAL A 61 -8.12 -5.44 -4.95
N GLY A 62 -7.18 -5.41 -3.99
CA GLY A 62 -7.47 -5.22 -2.58
C GLY A 62 -8.14 -3.86 -2.32
N GLY A 63 -7.64 -2.79 -2.94
CA GLY A 63 -8.16 -1.43 -2.87
C GLY A 63 -9.56 -1.30 -3.46
N THR A 64 -9.81 -1.86 -4.64
CA THR A 64 -11.15 -1.88 -5.26
C THR A 64 -12.15 -2.61 -4.37
N ILE A 65 -11.79 -3.78 -3.82
CA ILE A 65 -12.67 -4.52 -2.91
C ILE A 65 -12.91 -3.71 -1.63
N TYR A 66 -11.87 -3.11 -1.06
CA TYR A 66 -11.95 -2.28 0.14
C TYR A 66 -12.84 -1.04 -0.04
N LEU A 67 -12.71 -0.34 -1.17
CA LEU A 67 -13.52 0.84 -1.51
C LEU A 67 -14.98 0.48 -1.78
N ASN A 68 -15.25 -0.73 -2.29
CA ASN A 68 -16.61 -1.23 -2.48
C ASN A 68 -17.35 -1.48 -1.15
N PHE A 69 -16.64 -1.50 -0.01
CA PHE A 69 -17.26 -1.52 1.31
C PHE A 69 -17.53 -0.09 1.81
N GLU A 70 -18.76 0.42 1.59
CA GLU A 70 -19.20 1.77 2.02
C GLU A 70 -18.83 2.10 3.48
N ARG A 71 -18.97 1.14 4.38
CA ARG A 71 -18.71 1.32 5.82
C ARG A 71 -17.21 1.54 6.13
N LEU A 72 -16.32 0.94 5.35
CA LEU A 72 -14.87 1.12 5.48
C LEU A 72 -14.41 2.40 4.81
N LYS A 73 -14.88 2.63 3.56
CA LYS A 73 -14.64 3.87 2.83
C LYS A 73 -15.02 5.09 3.67
N LYS A 74 -16.21 5.08 4.28
CA LYS A 74 -16.68 6.17 5.15
C LYS A 74 -15.81 6.36 6.39
N LYS A 75 -15.33 5.27 7.01
CA LYS A 75 -14.47 5.34 8.20
C LYS A 75 -13.08 5.88 7.84
N ALA A 76 -12.48 5.40 6.75
CA ALA A 76 -11.18 5.85 6.26
C ALA A 76 -11.18 7.34 5.86
N LEU A 77 -12.17 7.78 5.07
CA LEU A 77 -12.32 9.18 4.69
C LEU A 77 -12.52 10.10 5.90
N ARG A 78 -13.28 9.66 6.90
CA ARG A 78 -13.51 10.43 8.11
C ARG A 78 -12.25 10.53 8.98
N THR A 79 -11.42 9.49 9.01
CA THR A 79 -10.11 9.56 9.68
C THR A 79 -9.16 10.49 8.94
N ALA A 80 -9.05 10.36 7.61
CA ALA A 80 -8.21 11.25 6.80
C ALA A 80 -8.62 12.72 6.93
N GLY A 81 -9.94 13.01 6.89
CA GLY A 81 -10.47 14.36 7.10
C GLY A 81 -10.13 14.93 8.49
N LYS A 82 -10.20 14.12 9.55
CA LYS A 82 -9.78 14.56 10.90
C LYS A 82 -8.30 14.89 11.00
N VAL A 83 -7.45 14.10 10.34
CA VAL A 83 -6.01 14.37 10.31
C VAL A 83 -5.73 15.64 9.52
N ALA A 84 -6.40 15.83 8.39
CA ALA A 84 -6.28 17.05 7.58
C ALA A 84 -6.74 18.30 8.36
N ASP A 85 -7.90 18.23 9.02
CA ASP A 85 -8.41 19.32 9.87
C ASP A 85 -7.41 19.66 10.98
N ALA A 86 -6.86 18.66 11.68
CA ALA A 86 -5.88 18.89 12.75
C ALA A 86 -4.61 19.57 12.24
N VAL A 87 -4.10 19.15 11.08
CA VAL A 87 -2.95 19.78 10.42
C VAL A 87 -3.26 21.21 10.00
N GLU A 88 -4.47 21.48 9.51
CA GLU A 88 -4.89 22.82 9.11
C GLU A 88 -5.06 23.75 10.32
N GLU A 89 -5.58 23.23 11.43
CA GLU A 89 -5.69 23.94 12.71
C GLU A 89 -4.32 24.31 13.30
N GLU A 90 -3.35 23.38 13.25
CA GLU A 90 -1.96 23.64 13.64
C GLU A 90 -1.33 24.73 12.76
N ARG A 91 -1.51 24.64 11.44
CA ARG A 91 -0.98 25.63 10.49
C ARG A 91 -1.59 27.02 10.69
N ASN A 92 -2.86 27.10 11.10
CA ASN A 92 -3.52 28.37 11.38
C ASN A 92 -3.12 28.97 12.73
N LYS A 93 -2.81 28.13 13.73
CA LYS A 93 -2.22 28.57 15.00
C LYS A 93 -0.83 29.16 14.77
N GLU A 94 -0.01 28.50 13.97
CA GLU A 94 1.35 28.97 13.66
C GLU A 94 1.35 30.31 12.91
N LYS A 95 0.37 30.55 12.01
CA LYS A 95 0.19 31.85 11.33
C LYS A 95 -0.36 32.97 12.22
N ARG A 96 -0.92 32.63 13.39
CA ARG A 96 -1.48 33.58 14.37
C ARG A 96 -0.54 33.88 15.53
N THR A 97 0.61 33.20 15.59
CA THR A 97 1.68 33.46 16.57
C THR A 97 2.78 34.29 15.91
#